data_AF-A0A098G8P9-F1
#
_entry.id   AF-A0A098G8P9-F1
#
_cell.length_a   1.000
_cell.length_b   1.000
_cell.length_c   1.000
_cell.angle_alpha   90.00
_cell.angle_beta   90.00
_cell.angle_gamma   90.00
#
_symmetry.space_group_name_H-M   'P 1'
#
loop_
_entity.id
_entity.type
_entity.pdbx_description
1 polymer ?
#
loop_
_entity_poly.entity_id
_entity_poly.type
_entity_poly.pdbx_seq_one_letter_code
_entity_poly.pdbx_strand_id
1 'polypeptide(L)'
;MKAIVFILFFAINGPLLASDLGKEAYEITCKTCHSPQFATGMHAPAAFNKKAWAIRFKNAEIEAEKNPTEFKTAMDYLLYKASIGKGLMPHGGLCKEADVPRKDCSDKAIADAIYYMAGITAGH
;
A
#
# COMPACT_ATOMS: atom_id res chain seq x y z
N MET A 1 -38.02 -6.12 39.06
CA MET A 1 -36.60 -6.59 39.13
C MET A 1 -36.55 -7.90 38.35
N LYS A 2 -35.75 -8.18 37.33
CA LYS A 2 -34.66 -7.51 36.60
C LYS A 2 -34.82 -7.95 35.13
N ALA A 3 -34.68 -7.01 34.21
CA ALA A 3 -34.60 -7.27 32.77
C ALA A 3 -33.27 -7.96 32.45
N ILE A 4 -33.26 -8.97 31.57
CA ILE A 4 -32.09 -9.29 30.75
C ILE A 4 -32.58 -9.68 29.36
N VAL A 5 -32.53 -8.69 28.47
CA VAL A 5 -32.66 -8.82 27.03
C VAL A 5 -31.27 -9.15 26.49
N PHE A 6 -31.05 -10.37 26.00
CA PHE A 6 -29.84 -10.73 25.25
C PHE A 6 -30.05 -10.38 23.77
N ILE A 7 -29.77 -9.13 23.40
CA ILE A 7 -29.55 -8.77 21.99
C ILE A 7 -28.07 -9.02 21.72
N LEU A 8 -27.77 -10.13 21.04
CA LEU A 8 -26.44 -10.38 20.51
C LEU A 8 -26.29 -9.57 19.21
N PHE A 9 -25.78 -8.35 19.34
CA PHE A 9 -25.30 -7.53 18.23
C PHE A 9 -24.07 -8.22 17.60
N PHE A 10 -24.26 -8.99 16.53
CA PHE A 10 -23.18 -9.24 15.56
C PHE A 10 -23.27 -8.18 14.47
N ALA A 11 -22.79 -6.98 14.80
CA ALA A 11 -22.42 -6.01 13.80
C ALA A 11 -20.97 -5.60 14.06
N ILE A 12 -20.28 -5.28 12.96
CA ILE A 12 -19.01 -4.55 12.87
C ILE A 12 -17.73 -5.30 13.28
N ASN A 13 -17.17 -6.06 12.34
CA ASN A 13 -15.71 -6.24 12.21
C ASN A 13 -15.27 -6.07 10.75
N GLY A 14 -15.72 -4.97 10.13
CA GLY A 14 -15.30 -4.57 8.77
C GLY A 14 -13.91 -3.90 8.66
N PRO A 15 -13.34 -3.20 9.67
CA PRO A 15 -12.16 -2.37 9.41
C PRO A 15 -10.80 -3.05 9.71
N LEU A 16 -10.76 -4.26 10.27
CA LEU A 16 -9.48 -4.86 10.72
C LEU A 16 -8.69 -5.59 9.62
N LEU A 17 -9.35 -6.02 8.53
CA LEU A 17 -8.70 -6.82 7.48
C LEU A 17 -7.82 -5.98 6.52
N ALA A 18 -8.13 -4.69 6.34
CA ALA A 18 -7.37 -3.81 5.44
C ALA A 18 -6.01 -3.39 6.03
N SER A 19 -5.89 -3.31 7.37
CA SER A 19 -4.61 -2.99 8.01
C SER A 19 -3.60 -4.13 7.91
N ASP A 20 -4.07 -5.37 7.82
CA ASP A 20 -3.21 -6.55 7.80
C ASP A 20 -2.65 -6.81 6.40
N LEU A 21 -3.45 -6.69 5.33
CA LEU A 21 -3.01 -6.96 3.96
C LEU A 21 -1.89 -6.01 3.51
N GLY A 22 -2.08 -4.70 3.67
CA GLY A 22 -1.07 -3.71 3.26
C GLY A 22 0.21 -3.82 4.08
N LYS A 23 0.10 -4.12 5.37
CA LYS A 23 1.24 -4.36 6.24
C LYS A 23 1.99 -5.64 5.85
N GLU A 24 1.28 -6.73 5.57
CA GLU A 24 1.88 -8.01 5.16
C GLU A 24 2.62 -7.86 3.83
N ALA A 25 1.98 -7.25 2.83
CA ALA A 25 2.61 -6.96 1.55
C ALA A 25 3.83 -6.03 1.71
N TYR A 26 3.76 -5.02 2.58
CA TYR A 26 4.92 -4.19 2.92
C TYR A 26 6.07 -5.02 3.49
N GLU A 27 5.81 -5.86 4.50
CA GLU A 27 6.82 -6.66 5.19
C GLU A 27 7.51 -7.66 4.24
N ILE A 28 6.74 -8.27 3.34
CA ILE A 28 7.24 -9.28 2.39
C ILE A 28 7.99 -8.66 1.22
N THR A 29 7.46 -7.57 0.65
CA THR A 29 7.87 -7.06 -0.67
C THR A 29 8.60 -5.73 -0.58
N CYS A 30 8.09 -4.78 0.22
CA CYS A 30 8.52 -3.38 0.11
C CYS A 30 9.60 -2.99 1.13
N LYS A 31 9.61 -3.63 2.31
CA LYS A 31 10.37 -3.19 3.49
C LYS A 31 11.87 -3.09 3.27
N THR A 32 12.45 -4.03 2.53
CA THR A 32 13.90 -4.07 2.25
C THR A 32 14.40 -2.75 1.66
N CYS A 33 13.59 -2.11 0.82
CA CYS A 33 13.95 -0.85 0.17
C CYS A 33 13.31 0.37 0.85
N HIS A 34 12.08 0.23 1.34
CA HIS A 34 11.31 1.37 1.84
C HIS A 34 11.37 1.55 3.35
N SER A 35 11.95 0.64 4.13
CA SER A 35 12.12 0.89 5.57
C SER A 35 12.95 2.16 5.82
N PRO A 36 12.64 2.95 6.86
CA PRO A 36 13.36 4.19 7.16
C PRO A 36 14.88 4.01 7.27
N GLN A 37 15.33 2.83 7.71
CA GLN A 37 16.74 2.51 7.87
C GLN A 37 17.48 2.40 6.53
N PHE A 38 16.84 1.87 5.48
CA PHE A 38 17.49 1.59 4.20
C PHE A 38 17.11 2.56 3.07
N ALA A 39 15.97 3.23 3.19
CA ALA A 39 15.38 4.03 2.11
C ALA A 39 16.30 5.10 1.53
N THR A 40 17.12 5.77 2.37
CA THR A 40 18.08 6.77 1.90
C THR A 40 19.11 6.16 0.95
N GLY A 41 19.71 5.02 1.32
CA GLY A 41 20.70 4.32 0.47
C GLY A 41 20.09 3.70 -0.77
N MET A 42 18.82 3.33 -0.72
CA MET A 42 18.06 2.79 -1.85
C MET A 42 17.45 3.88 -2.74
N HIS A 43 17.64 5.16 -2.41
CA HIS A 43 16.97 6.29 -3.05
C HIS A 43 15.43 6.13 -3.15
N ALA A 44 14.85 5.43 -2.17
CA ALA A 44 13.42 5.14 -2.09
C ALA A 44 12.71 6.14 -1.15
N PRO A 45 11.40 6.42 -1.33
CA PRO A 45 10.64 7.13 -0.31
C PRO A 45 10.53 6.25 0.95
N ALA A 46 11.07 6.73 2.06
CA ALA A 46 10.97 6.05 3.34
C ALA A 46 9.50 5.86 3.76
N ALA A 47 9.15 4.65 4.17
CA ALA A 47 7.87 4.35 4.79
C ALA A 47 7.65 5.28 5.97
N PHE A 48 6.41 5.74 6.12
CA PHE A 48 5.90 6.67 7.12
C PHE A 48 6.51 8.08 7.07
N ASN A 49 7.31 8.41 6.05
CA ASN A 49 7.67 9.78 5.74
C ASN A 49 6.52 10.48 5.00
N LYS A 50 5.56 11.02 5.76
CA LYS A 50 4.33 11.64 5.24
C LYS A 50 4.61 12.71 4.17
N LYS A 51 5.65 13.52 4.33
CA LYS A 51 6.01 14.56 3.36
C LYS A 51 6.48 13.96 2.03
N ALA A 52 7.34 12.94 2.09
CA ALA A 52 7.82 12.27 0.88
C ALA A 52 6.66 11.61 0.12
N TRP A 53 5.77 10.90 0.83
CA TRP A 53 4.62 10.24 0.24
C TRP A 53 3.58 11.22 -0.32
N ALA A 54 3.28 12.32 0.40
CA ALA A 54 2.38 13.36 -0.11
C ALA A 54 2.84 13.93 -1.46
N ILE A 55 4.15 14.15 -1.64
CA ILE A 55 4.71 14.58 -2.92
C ILE A 55 4.52 13.51 -4.00
N ARG A 56 4.67 12.23 -3.67
CA ARG A 56 4.48 11.14 -4.64
C ARG A 56 3.03 11.01 -5.09
N PHE A 57 2.08 11.08 -4.15
CA PHE A 57 0.66 11.07 -4.47
C PHE A 57 0.29 12.28 -5.34
N LYS A 58 0.70 13.49 -4.97
CA LYS A 58 0.45 14.69 -5.78
C LYS A 58 1.01 14.58 -7.20
N ASN A 59 2.23 14.05 -7.35
CA ASN A 59 2.80 13.84 -8.68
C ASN A 59 2.04 12.77 -9.47
N ALA A 60 1.57 11.71 -8.81
CA ALA A 60 0.76 10.68 -9.44
C ALA A 60 -0.62 11.19 -9.87
N GLU A 61 -1.25 12.07 -9.08
CA GLU A 61 -2.48 12.78 -9.46
C GLU A 61 -2.26 13.59 -10.74
N ILE A 62 -1.19 14.40 -10.80
CA ILE A 62 -0.85 15.18 -11.99
C ILE A 62 -0.62 14.27 -13.22
N GLU A 63 0.04 13.12 -13.05
CA GLU A 63 0.27 12.21 -14.16
C GLU A 63 -1.00 11.49 -14.64
N ALA A 64 -1.93 11.20 -13.72
CA ALA A 64 -3.25 10.68 -14.07
C ALA A 64 -4.10 11.72 -14.80
N GLU A 65 -4.07 12.99 -14.36
CA GLU A 65 -4.75 14.10 -15.04
C GLU A 65 -4.23 14.33 -16.47
N LYS A 66 -2.93 14.17 -16.69
CA LYS A 66 -2.31 14.31 -18.03
C LYS A 66 -2.62 13.14 -18.96
N ASN A 67 -2.80 11.93 -18.41
CA ASN A 67 -2.97 10.69 -19.18
C ASN A 67 -4.23 9.93 -18.74
N PRO A 68 -5.43 10.55 -18.84
CA PRO A 68 -6.66 10.01 -18.23
C PRO A 68 -7.17 8.72 -18.90
N THR A 69 -6.68 8.40 -20.10
CA THR A 69 -6.96 7.13 -20.79
C THR A 69 -6.13 5.97 -20.26
N GLU A 70 -4.97 6.26 -19.64
CA GLU A 70 -4.04 5.25 -19.11
C GLU A 70 -4.20 5.09 -17.60
N PHE A 71 -4.37 6.18 -16.86
CA PHE A 71 -4.50 6.18 -15.40
C PHE A 71 -5.75 6.95 -14.99
N LYS A 72 -6.71 6.27 -14.36
CA LYS A 72 -7.94 6.91 -13.86
C LYS A 72 -7.71 7.55 -12.50
N THR A 73 -6.78 7.02 -11.72
CA THR A 73 -6.44 7.49 -10.38
C THR A 73 -4.93 7.65 -10.20
N ALA A 74 -4.53 8.41 -9.18
CA ALA A 74 -3.15 8.46 -8.73
C ALA A 74 -2.61 7.08 -8.34
N MET A 75 -3.46 6.22 -7.75
CA MET A 75 -3.05 4.87 -7.38
C MET A 75 -2.78 4.01 -8.62
N ASP A 76 -3.55 4.16 -9.70
CA ASP A 76 -3.31 3.43 -10.95
C ASP A 76 -1.90 3.73 -11.48
N TYR A 77 -1.50 5.01 -11.45
CA TYR A 77 -0.15 5.42 -11.84
C TYR A 77 0.92 4.85 -10.89
N LEU A 78 0.69 4.89 -9.57
CA LEU A 78 1.64 4.34 -8.60
C LEU A 78 1.81 2.83 -8.73
N LEU A 79 0.72 2.08 -8.95
CA LEU A 79 0.72 0.65 -9.22
C LEU A 79 1.46 0.34 -10.51
N TYR A 80 1.22 1.11 -11.58
CA TYR A 80 2.00 0.99 -12.81
C TYR A 80 3.49 1.21 -12.55
N LYS A 81 3.88 2.26 -11.82
CA LYS A 81 5.28 2.49 -11.47
C LYS A 81 5.86 1.36 -10.61
N ALA A 82 5.10 0.77 -9.71
CA ALA A 82 5.50 -0.39 -8.92
C ALA A 82 5.71 -1.63 -9.80
N SER A 83 4.83 -1.87 -10.78
CA SER A 83 4.91 -3.04 -11.66
C SER A 83 6.11 -2.96 -12.62
N ILE A 84 6.37 -1.79 -13.21
CA ILE A 84 7.50 -1.62 -14.15
C ILE A 84 8.84 -1.29 -13.47
N GLY A 85 8.86 -1.12 -12.14
CA GLY A 85 10.06 -0.70 -11.44
C GLY A 85 10.46 0.76 -11.72
N LYS A 86 11.40 1.28 -10.92
CA LYS A 86 11.99 2.62 -11.09
C LYS A 86 13.32 2.73 -10.37
N GLY A 87 14.39 3.01 -11.11
CA GLY A 87 15.73 3.11 -10.54
C GLY A 87 16.15 1.76 -9.94
N LEU A 88 16.45 1.74 -8.64
CA LEU A 88 16.81 0.52 -7.90
C LEU A 88 15.60 -0.34 -7.51
N MET A 89 14.37 0.15 -7.72
CA MET A 89 13.17 -0.65 -7.45
C MET A 89 12.94 -1.64 -8.60
N PRO A 90 13.02 -2.96 -8.34
CA PRO A 90 12.80 -3.98 -9.37
C PRO A 90 11.32 -4.06 -9.75
N HIS A 91 11.04 -4.72 -10.87
CA HIS A 91 9.68 -4.99 -11.35
C HIS A 91 8.86 -5.69 -10.25
N GLY A 92 7.67 -5.15 -9.96
CA GLY A 92 6.76 -5.70 -8.95
C GLY A 92 7.31 -5.75 -7.52
N GLY A 93 8.40 -5.01 -7.22
CA GLY A 93 8.99 -4.96 -5.89
C GLY A 93 9.55 -6.29 -5.37
N LEU A 94 9.86 -7.26 -6.24
CA LEU A 94 10.21 -8.64 -5.89
C LEU A 94 9.08 -9.49 -5.29
N CYS A 95 7.82 -9.09 -5.43
CA CYS A 95 6.73 -9.85 -4.81
C CYS A 95 6.67 -11.30 -5.34
N LYS A 96 6.83 -11.49 -6.65
CA LYS A 96 6.79 -12.83 -7.27
C LYS A 96 8.03 -13.65 -6.99
N GLU A 97 9.12 -13.00 -6.62
CA GLU A 97 10.43 -13.57 -6.33
C GLU A 97 10.61 -13.92 -4.84
N ALA A 98 9.78 -13.35 -3.95
CA ALA A 98 9.85 -13.64 -2.53
C ALA A 98 9.47 -15.11 -2.22
N ASP A 99 10.39 -15.90 -1.68
CA ASP A 99 10.14 -17.30 -1.32
C ASP A 99 9.42 -17.42 0.05
N VAL A 100 8.17 -16.94 0.07
CA VAL A 100 7.29 -17.00 1.24
C VAL A 100 5.93 -17.61 0.87
N PRO A 101 5.43 -18.58 1.66
CA PRO A 101 4.11 -19.16 1.43
C PRO A 101 2.99 -18.13 1.53
N ARG A 102 1.96 -18.26 0.69
CA ARG A 102 0.72 -17.44 0.72
C ARG A 102 0.90 -15.93 0.52
N LYS A 103 1.99 -15.48 -0.11
CA LYS A 103 2.15 -14.08 -0.50
C LYS A 103 1.03 -13.62 -1.44
N ASP A 104 0.52 -12.41 -1.20
CA ASP A 104 -0.44 -11.74 -2.07
C ASP A 104 0.27 -10.64 -2.88
N CYS A 105 0.37 -10.87 -4.19
CA CYS A 105 0.96 -9.93 -5.15
C CYS A 105 -0.09 -9.25 -6.01
N SER A 106 -1.36 -9.23 -5.58
CA SER A 106 -2.42 -8.51 -6.28
C SER A 106 -2.21 -7.01 -6.23
N ASP A 107 -2.76 -6.31 -7.22
CA ASP A 107 -2.76 -4.84 -7.25
C ASP A 107 -3.39 -4.25 -5.97
N LYS A 108 -4.38 -4.94 -5.38
CA LYS A 108 -4.96 -4.55 -4.09
C LYS A 108 -3.93 -4.61 -2.95
N ALA A 109 -3.19 -5.72 -2.84
CA ALA A 109 -2.19 -5.87 -1.79
C ALA A 109 -1.07 -4.82 -1.91
N ILE A 110 -0.62 -4.54 -3.15
CA ILE A 110 0.38 -3.51 -3.42
C ILE A 110 -0.18 -2.10 -3.15
N ALA A 111 -1.43 -1.81 -3.53
CA ALA A 111 -2.07 -0.53 -3.22
C ALA A 111 -2.21 -0.30 -1.72
N ASP A 112 -2.66 -1.32 -0.98
CA ASP A 112 -2.78 -1.27 0.48
C ASP A 112 -1.38 -1.11 1.13
N ALA A 113 -0.33 -1.72 0.58
CA ALA A 113 1.05 -1.51 1.04
C ALA A 113 1.54 -0.07 0.77
N ILE A 114 1.19 0.52 -0.37
CA ILE A 114 1.49 1.93 -0.68
C ILE A 114 0.78 2.85 0.31
N TYR A 115 -0.50 2.62 0.61
CA TYR A 115 -1.22 3.37 1.63
C TYR A 115 -0.62 3.20 3.02
N TYR A 116 -0.27 1.96 3.38
CA TYR A 116 0.40 1.64 4.64
C TYR A 116 1.72 2.42 4.77
N MET A 117 2.59 2.36 3.75
CA MET A 117 3.84 3.13 3.74
C MET A 117 3.60 4.64 3.76
N ALA A 118 2.53 5.14 3.15
CA ALA A 118 2.18 6.56 3.20
C ALA A 118 1.64 6.99 4.58
N GLY A 119 1.28 6.03 5.44
CA GLY A 119 0.61 6.30 6.71
C GLY A 119 -0.81 6.83 6.50
N ILE A 120 -1.46 6.40 5.41
CA ILE A 120 -2.85 6.72 5.06
C ILE A 120 -3.67 5.45 5.31
N THR A 121 -4.77 5.55 6.03
CA THR A 121 -5.73 4.44 6.12
C THR A 121 -6.46 4.34 4.78
N ALA A 122 -6.41 3.19 4.12
CA ALA A 122 -7.16 2.96 2.89
C ALA A 122 -8.65 3.23 3.16
N GLY A 123 -9.18 4.31 2.59
CA GLY A 123 -10.62 4.58 2.64
C GLY A 123 -11.33 3.56 1.75
N HIS A 124 -12.21 2.76 2.34
CA HIS A 124 -13.23 2.00 1.62
C HIS A 124 -14.58 2.57 2.03
#